data_AF-A0A8H6M1S1-F1
#
_entry.id   AF-A0A8H6M1S1-F1
#
_cell.length_a   1.000
_cell.length_b   1.000
_cell.length_c   1.000
_cell.angle_alpha   90.00
_cell.angle_beta   90.00
_cell.angle_gamma   90.00
#
_symmetry.space_group_name_H-M   'P 1'
#
loop_
_entity.id
_entity.type
_entity.pdbx_description
1 polymer ?
#
loop_
_entity_poly.entity_id
_entity_poly.type
_entity_poly.pdbx_seq_one_letter_code
_entity_poly.pdbx_strand_id
1 'polypeptide(L)'
;IQREVDTVTGRISFLRAELEGLEDRLRRHRAALSPVRRVPLEILAEIFSNLFTDDLDFHSDDRDVVLQLGQVCRSWRQATLASHRLWAKVSVVYQE
;
A
#
# COMPACT_ATOMS: atom_id res chain seq x y z
N ILE A 1 4.93 25.85 -42.70
CA ILE A 1 3.89 26.08 -41.67
C ILE A 1 3.15 24.80 -41.29
N GLN A 2 2.10 24.32 -41.99
CA GLN A 2 1.32 23.15 -41.51
C GLN A 2 2.16 21.89 -41.28
N ARG A 3 3.03 21.53 -42.23
CA ARG A 3 3.95 20.38 -42.08
C ARG A 3 4.91 20.50 -40.89
N GLU A 4 5.35 21.71 -40.57
CA GLU A 4 6.26 21.96 -39.43
C GLU A 4 5.51 21.84 -38.11
N VAL A 5 4.28 22.35 -38.06
CA VAL A 5 3.37 22.17 -36.91
C VAL A 5 3.08 20.70 -36.68
N ASP A 6 2.78 19.94 -37.73
CA ASP A 6 2.50 18.50 -37.64
C ASP A 6 3.73 17.72 -37.15
N THR A 7 4.91 18.08 -37.65
CA THR A 7 6.19 17.47 -37.25
C THR A 7 6.50 17.71 -35.77
N VAL A 8 6.37 18.96 -35.31
CA VAL A 8 6.62 19.30 -33.91
C VAL A 8 5.60 18.63 -33.00
N THR A 9 4.33 18.61 -33.38
CA THR A 9 3.26 17.95 -32.63
C THR A 9 3.52 16.45 -32.49
N GLY A 10 3.95 15.79 -33.58
CA GLY A 10 4.33 14.37 -33.55
C GLY A 10 5.53 14.09 -32.64
N ARG A 11 6.51 14.99 -32.58
CA ARG A 11 7.64 14.85 -31.65
C ARG A 11 7.22 15.04 -30.19
N ILE A 12 6.32 15.97 -29.91
CA ILE A 12 5.77 16.18 -28.57
C ILE A 12 5.00 14.95 -28.11
N SER A 13 4.15 14.37 -28.95
CA SER A 13 3.38 13.17 -28.59
C SER A 13 4.30 11.97 -28.35
N PHE A 14 5.32 11.77 -29.20
CA PHE A 14 6.32 10.73 -29.02
C PHE A 14 7.07 10.88 -27.68
N LEU A 15 7.63 12.06 -27.40
CA LEU A 15 8.39 12.30 -26.17
C LEU A 15 7.52 12.18 -24.91
N ARG A 16 6.25 12.56 -24.98
CA ARG A 16 5.30 12.37 -23.87
C ARG A 16 5.06 10.88 -23.58
N ALA A 17 4.84 10.07 -24.62
CA ALA A 17 4.68 8.63 -24.46
C ALA A 17 5.95 7.96 -23.91
N GLU A 18 7.13 8.40 -24.37
CA GLU A 18 8.41 7.92 -23.85
C GLU A 18 8.60 8.28 -22.37
N LEU A 19 8.28 9.53 -21.99
CA LEU A 19 8.33 10.00 -20.62
C LEU A 19 7.39 9.21 -19.71
N GLU A 20 6.15 8.97 -20.13
CA GLU A 20 5.19 8.15 -19.39
C GLU A 20 5.72 6.72 -19.15
N GLY A 21 6.32 6.10 -20.18
CA GLY A 21 6.93 4.78 -20.06
C GLY A 21 8.12 4.75 -19.10
N LEU A 22 8.96 5.80 -19.09
CA LEU A 22 10.08 5.93 -18.16
C LEU A 22 9.62 6.16 -16.73
N GLU A 23 8.61 6.99 -16.52
CA GLU A 23 8.01 7.23 -15.20
C GLU A 23 7.40 5.95 -14.64
N ASP A 24 6.74 5.14 -15.47
CA ASP A 24 6.20 3.86 -15.02
C ASP A 24 7.29 2.89 -14.55
N ARG A 25 8.37 2.78 -15.32
CA ARG A 25 9.55 1.98 -14.92
C ARG A 25 10.13 2.47 -13.60
N LEU A 26 10.26 3.78 -13.44
CA LEU A 26 10.77 4.38 -12.21
C LEU A 26 9.86 4.09 -11.01
N ARG A 27 8.53 4.21 -11.19
CA ARG A 27 7.54 3.85 -10.16
C ARG A 27 7.68 2.39 -9.73
N ARG A 28 7.79 1.45 -10.69
CA ARG A 28 7.95 0.02 -10.40
C ARG A 28 9.25 -0.27 -9.65
N HIS A 29 10.37 0.31 -10.07
CA HIS A 29 11.65 0.14 -9.36
C HIS A 29 11.61 0.73 -7.95
N ARG A 30 11.03 1.93 -7.78
CA ARG A 30 10.83 2.54 -6.44
C ARG A 30 9.95 1.68 -5.54
N ALA A 31 8.86 1.12 -6.07
CA ALA A 31 7.98 0.24 -5.32
C ALA A 31 8.69 -1.06 -4.87
N ALA A 32 9.56 -1.62 -5.71
CA ALA A 32 10.36 -2.80 -5.36
C ALA A 32 11.42 -2.50 -4.30
N LEU A 33 12.02 -1.30 -4.35
CA LEU A 33 13.02 -0.84 -3.37
C LEU A 33 12.40 -0.16 -2.14
N SER A 34 11.06 -0.12 -2.06
CA SER A 34 10.34 0.53 -0.96
C SER A 34 10.79 -0.04 0.39
N PRO A 35 11.05 0.82 1.40
CA PRO A 35 11.42 0.39 2.73
C PRO A 35 10.46 -0.67 3.30
N VAL A 36 9.16 -0.51 3.06
CA VAL A 36 8.12 -1.45 3.52
C VAL A 36 8.34 -2.90 3.08
N ARG A 37 8.97 -3.15 1.93
CA ARG A 37 9.27 -4.52 1.46
C ARG A 37 10.56 -5.10 2.03
N ARG A 38 11.37 -4.27 2.69
CA ARG A 38 12.66 -4.64 3.28
C ARG A 38 12.61 -4.71 4.81
N VAL A 39 11.54 -4.18 5.41
CA VAL A 39 11.29 -4.28 6.84
C VAL A 39 10.91 -5.72 7.18
N PRO A 40 11.54 -6.34 8.20
CA PRO A 40 11.14 -7.65 8.71
C PRO A 40 9.67 -7.67 9.14
N LEU A 41 8.99 -8.81 8.99
CA LEU A 41 7.57 -8.92 9.30
C LEU A 41 7.26 -8.59 10.77
N GLU A 42 8.18 -8.91 11.68
CA GLU A 42 8.07 -8.67 13.11
C GLU A 42 8.05 -7.18 13.43
N ILE A 43 8.90 -6.40 12.77
CA ILE A 43 8.96 -4.95 12.93
C ILE A 43 7.69 -4.31 12.35
N LEU A 44 7.23 -4.80 11.20
CA LEU A 44 5.99 -4.32 10.59
C LEU A 44 4.76 -4.62 11.47
N ALA A 45 4.72 -5.82 12.07
CA ALA A 45 3.71 -6.22 13.04
C ALA A 45 3.72 -5.36 14.31
N GLU A 46 4.92 -5.02 14.82
CA GLU A 46 5.06 -4.15 15.99
C GLU A 46 4.55 -2.74 15.67
N ILE A 47 4.89 -2.18 14.51
CA ILE A 47 4.37 -0.88 14.05
C ILE A 47 2.84 -0.90 14.02
N PHE A 48 2.23 -1.95 13.47
CA PHE A 48 0.77 -2.07 13.44
C PHE A 48 0.16 -2.22 14.83
N SER A 49 0.85 -2.90 15.76
CA SER A 49 0.37 -3.08 17.13
C SER A 49 0.32 -1.76 17.90
N ASN A 50 1.20 -0.81 17.56
CA ASN A 50 1.21 0.55 18.12
C ASN A 50 0.09 1.45 17.57
N LEU A 51 -0.73 0.98 16.61
CA LEU A 51 -1.90 1.74 16.12
C LEU A 51 -3.07 1.69 17.10
N PHE A 52 -3.05 0.74 18.03
CA PHE A 52 -4.10 0.52 19.02
C PHE A 52 -3.56 0.90 20.40
N THR A 53 -4.32 1.69 21.16
CA THR A 53 -3.96 2.04 22.54
C THR A 53 -4.11 0.81 23.44
N ASP A 54 -3.27 0.68 24.47
CA ASP A 54 -3.39 -0.39 25.50
C ASP A 54 -4.73 -0.34 26.26
N ASP A 55 -5.45 0.79 26.19
CA ASP A 55 -6.80 0.94 26.75
C ASP A 55 -7.82 0.21 25.87
N LEU A 56 -7.96 -1.06 26.26
CA LEU A 56 -8.79 -2.19 25.87
C LEU A 56 -10.24 -1.98 25.36
N ASP A 57 -10.68 -0.79 24.96
CA ASP A 57 -11.93 -0.63 24.20
C ASP A 57 -11.65 -0.85 22.71
N PHE A 58 -11.41 -2.12 22.35
CA PHE A 58 -11.44 -2.57 20.96
C PHE A 58 -12.86 -2.35 20.41
N HIS A 59 -13.09 -1.15 19.88
CA HIS A 59 -14.31 -0.83 19.17
C HIS A 59 -14.35 -1.63 17.86
N SER A 60 -15.53 -1.76 17.26
CA SER A 60 -15.69 -2.42 15.95
C SER A 60 -14.74 -1.87 14.90
N ASP A 61 -14.44 -0.57 14.98
CA ASP A 61 -13.65 0.18 14.01
C ASP A 61 -12.17 -0.24 13.98
N ASP A 62 -11.62 -0.70 15.11
CA ASP A 62 -10.22 -1.12 15.19
C ASP A 62 -9.94 -2.39 14.37
N ARG A 63 -10.94 -3.28 14.27
CA ARG A 63 -10.84 -4.46 13.42
C ARG A 63 -10.76 -4.08 11.95
N ASP A 64 -11.58 -3.14 11.53
CA ASP A 64 -11.62 -2.72 10.15
C ASP A 64 -10.26 -2.17 9.74
N VAL A 65 -9.55 -1.50 10.66
CA VAL A 65 -8.16 -1.08 10.45
C VAL A 65 -7.23 -2.28 10.24
N VAL A 66 -7.25 -3.31 11.10
CA VAL A 66 -6.39 -4.51 10.91
C VAL A 66 -6.68 -5.21 9.59
N LEU A 67 -7.96 -5.33 9.21
CA LEU A 67 -8.37 -5.92 7.94
C LEU A 67 -7.92 -5.06 6.75
N GLN A 68 -8.05 -3.74 6.83
CA GLN A 68 -7.61 -2.78 5.81
C GLN A 68 -6.09 -2.82 5.61
N LEU A 69 -5.30 -2.91 6.69
CA LEU A 69 -3.84 -3.10 6.61
C LEU A 69 -3.50 -4.36 5.80
N GLY A 70 -4.26 -5.45 6.00
CA GLY A 70 -4.12 -6.69 5.25
C GLY A 70 -4.45 -6.60 3.76
N GLN A 71 -5.14 -5.55 3.30
CA GLN A 71 -5.47 -5.35 1.89
C GLN A 71 -4.42 -4.54 1.12
N VAL A 72 -3.43 -3.96 1.79
CA VAL A 72 -2.42 -3.10 1.14
C VAL A 72 -1.49 -3.91 0.24
N CYS A 73 -0.89 -4.98 0.76
CA CYS A 73 -0.06 -5.89 -0.02
C CYS A 73 0.15 -7.24 0.71
N ARG A 74 0.77 -8.20 0.02
CA ARG A 74 1.09 -9.52 0.58
C ARG A 74 1.94 -9.45 1.86
N SER A 75 2.94 -8.58 1.92
CA SER A 75 3.82 -8.44 3.10
C SER A 75 3.05 -7.92 4.31
N TRP A 76 2.21 -6.90 4.11
CA TRP A 76 1.37 -6.34 5.18
C TRP A 76 0.38 -7.37 5.69
N ARG A 77 -0.27 -8.13 4.77
CA ARG A 77 -1.14 -9.24 5.15
C ARG A 77 -0.42 -10.31 5.97
N GLN A 78 0.82 -10.64 5.62
CA GLN A 78 1.60 -11.61 6.38
C GLN A 78 1.94 -11.09 7.78
N ALA A 79 2.34 -9.82 7.90
CA ALA A 79 2.63 -9.19 9.19
C ALA A 79 1.38 -9.09 10.07
N THR A 80 0.22 -8.70 9.50
CA THR A 80 -1.03 -8.63 10.27
C THR A 80 -1.46 -10.00 10.78
N LEU A 81 -1.38 -11.04 9.95
CA LEU A 81 -1.76 -12.41 10.33
C LEU A 81 -0.79 -13.07 11.32
N ALA A 82 0.50 -12.73 11.26
CA ALA A 82 1.52 -13.31 12.14
C ALA A 82 1.51 -12.72 13.56
N SER A 83 0.93 -11.53 13.76
CA SER A 83 0.93 -10.85 15.05
C SER A 83 -0.26 -11.26 15.93
N HIS A 84 -0.02 -12.05 16.96
CA HIS A 84 -1.07 -12.45 17.91
C HIS A 84 -1.74 -11.26 18.61
N ARG A 85 -1.00 -10.15 18.84
CA ARG A 85 -1.52 -8.95 19.52
C ARG A 85 -2.65 -8.28 18.75
N LEU A 86 -2.54 -8.26 17.41
CA LEU A 86 -3.54 -7.66 16.52
C LEU A 86 -4.88 -8.44 16.51
N TRP A 87 -4.85 -9.70 16.94
CA TRP A 87 -6.01 -10.59 16.98
C TRP A 87 -6.38 -11.02 18.41
N ALA A 88 -5.84 -10.34 19.43
CA ALA A 88 -6.09 -10.69 20.83
C ALA A 88 -7.57 -10.59 21.23
N LYS A 89 -8.36 -9.80 20.50
CA LYS A 89 -9.82 -9.70 20.65
C LYS A 89 -10.51 -9.80 19.30
N VAL A 90 -11.52 -10.66 19.22
CA VAL A 90 -12.38 -10.82 18.04
C VAL A 90 -13.85 -10.88 18.50
N SER A 91 -14.59 -9.78 18.34
CA SER A 91 -16.06 -9.75 18.38
C SER A 91 -16.69 -10.22 17.05
N VAL A 92 -17.94 -10.65 17.01
CA VAL A 92 -18.66 -10.85 15.74
C VAL A 92 -20.04 -10.26 15.95
N VAL A 93 -20.43 -9.31 15.10
CA VAL A 93 -21.78 -8.76 15.14
C VAL A 93 -22.67 -9.70 14.35
N TYR A 94 -23.64 -10.31 15.04
CA TYR A 94 -24.67 -11.12 14.42
C TYR A 94 -25.89 -10.23 14.15
N GLN A 95 -26.42 -10.26 12.93
CA GLN A 95 -27.70 -9.65 12.58
C GLN A 95 -28.67 -10.78 12.19
N GLU A 96 -29.80 -10.86 12.90
CA GLU A 96 -30.95 -11.74 12.56
C GLU A 96 -31.73 -11.22 11.35
#